data_AF-A0A2D6FJ79-F1
#
_entry.id   AF-A0A2D6FJ79-F1
#
_cell.length_a   1.000
_cell.length_b   1.000
_cell.length_c   1.000
_cell.angle_alpha   90.00
_cell.angle_beta   90.00
_cell.angle_gamma   90.00
#
_symmetry.space_group_name_H-M   'P 1'
#
loop_
_entity.id
_entity.type
_entity.pdbx_description
1 polymer ?
#
loop_
_entity_poly.entity_id
_entity_poly.type
_entity_poly.pdbx_seq_one_letter_code
_entity_poly.pdbx_strand_id
1 'polypeptide(L)'
;MKKIINNFLLFFVFLSVLALPIAVFAQNIIEIENPLGAETFEGLINNIINYLFTISLVIAPLMFIFAGFLFVTSEGNPEKVKQAKDLIWWTIIGFVIILLARGLVEMLQSMLGVS
;
A
#
# COMPACT_ATOMS: atom_id res chain seq x y z
N MET A 1 9.83 58.58 31.32
CA MET A 1 9.07 57.30 31.34
C MET A 1 8.87 56.71 29.94
N LYS A 2 8.35 57.44 28.94
CA LYS A 2 8.11 56.91 27.57
C LYS A 2 9.33 56.27 26.89
N LYS A 3 10.54 56.80 27.09
CA LYS A 3 11.79 56.27 26.51
C LYS A 3 12.19 54.89 27.09
N ILE A 4 11.96 54.68 28.38
CA ILE A 4 12.24 53.40 29.06
C ILE A 4 11.28 52.31 28.56
N ILE A 5 10.00 52.67 28.41
CA ILE A 5 8.96 51.77 27.88
C ILE A 5 9.25 51.37 26.43
N ASN A 6 9.70 52.32 25.58
CA ASN A 6 10.03 52.01 24.19
C ASN A 6 11.27 51.11 24.05
N ASN A 7 12.30 51.33 24.89
CA ASN A 7 13.48 50.46 24.92
C ASN A 7 13.15 49.05 25.43
N PHE A 8 12.24 48.93 26.40
CA PHE A 8 11.77 47.64 26.89
C PHE A 8 10.96 46.88 25.82
N LEU A 9 10.10 47.58 25.07
CA LEU A 9 9.37 47.00 23.95
C LEU A 9 10.31 46.52 22.84
N LEU A 10 11.33 47.31 22.48
CA LEU A 10 12.34 46.90 21.50
C LEU A 10 13.13 45.67 21.95
N PHE A 11 13.47 45.57 23.24
CA PHE A 11 14.12 44.38 23.80
C PHE A 11 13.23 43.13 23.67
N PHE A 12 11.93 43.27 23.95
CA PHE A 12 10.99 42.15 23.84
C PHE A 12 10.80 41.68 22.39
N VAL A 13 10.72 42.62 21.45
CA VAL A 13 10.65 42.32 20.01
C VAL A 13 11.95 41.65 19.55
N PHE A 14 13.11 42.14 19.99
CA PHE A 14 14.39 41.51 19.69
C PHE A 14 14.50 40.09 20.23
N LEU A 15 14.01 39.86 21.46
CA LEU A 15 13.95 38.55 22.07
C LEU A 15 13.04 37.58 21.30
N SER A 16 11.90 38.08 20.79
CA SER A 16 11.00 37.26 19.94
C SER A 16 11.64 36.87 18.60
N VAL A 17 12.43 37.76 17.98
CA VAL A 17 13.13 37.49 16.72
C VAL A 17 14.23 36.45 16.92
N LEU A 18 14.94 36.50 18.06
CA LEU A 18 15.94 35.49 18.42
C LEU A 18 15.34 34.10 18.71
N ALA A 19 14.05 34.01 19.05
CA ALA A 19 13.39 32.75 19.35
C ALA A 19 12.90 32.00 18.10
N LEU A 20 12.75 32.68 16.96
CA LEU A 20 12.27 32.09 15.69
C LEU A 20 13.13 30.92 15.19
N PRO A 21 14.48 30.96 15.21
CA PRO A 21 15.31 29.85 14.71
C PRO A 21 15.09 28.57 15.52
N ILE A 22 14.93 28.69 16.83
CA ILE A 22 14.77 27.56 17.76
C ILE A 22 13.48 26.78 17.47
N ALA A 23 12.41 27.49 17.08
CA ALA A 23 11.14 26.90 16.69
C ALA A 23 11.19 26.16 15.34
N VAL A 24 12.12 26.52 14.43
CA VAL A 24 12.33 25.81 13.16
C VAL A 24 13.11 24.52 13.40
N PHE A 25 14.12 24.54 14.28
CA PHE A 25 14.91 23.33 14.61
C PHE A 25 14.12 22.28 15.40
N ALA A 26 13.03 22.66 16.09
CA ALA A 26 12.17 21.72 16.84
C ALA A 26 11.24 20.86 15.94
N GLN A 27 11.13 21.16 14.65
CA GLN A 27 10.20 20.50 13.73
C GLN A 27 10.78 19.24 13.06
N ASN A 28 12.10 19.04 13.13
CA ASN A 28 12.74 17.86 12.55
C ASN A 28 12.70 16.69 13.54
N ILE A 29 11.49 16.19 13.81
CA ILE A 29 11.32 14.82 14.27
C ILE A 29 11.56 13.97 13.01
N ILE A 30 12.64 13.19 13.00
CA ILE A 30 12.81 12.13 12.00
C ILE A 30 11.80 11.05 12.37
N GLU A 31 10.57 11.21 11.89
CA GLU A 31 9.58 10.14 11.93
C GLU A 31 10.06 9.07 10.95
N ILE A 32 10.50 7.94 11.49
CA ILE A 32 10.73 6.76 10.66
C ILE A 32 9.35 6.28 10.23
N GLU A 33 8.93 6.73 9.05
CA GLU A 33 7.71 6.29 8.41
C GLU A 33 7.77 4.76 8.28
N ASN A 34 6.72 4.08 8.74
CA ASN A 34 6.68 2.62 8.68
C ASN A 34 6.73 2.19 7.20
N PRO A 35 7.79 1.50 6.74
CA PRO A 35 7.91 1.10 5.34
C PRO A 35 6.82 0.11 4.90
N LEU A 36 6.06 -0.46 5.84
CA LEU A 36 4.93 -1.35 5.59
C LEU A 36 3.58 -0.62 5.56
N GLY A 37 3.54 0.66 5.93
CA GLY A 37 2.34 1.51 5.90
C GLY A 37 1.16 0.96 6.72
N ALA A 38 1.45 0.14 7.73
CA ALA A 38 0.43 -0.55 8.53
C ALA A 38 0.68 -0.36 10.03
N GLU A 39 -0.23 0.33 10.71
CA GLU A 39 -0.17 0.55 12.16
C GLU A 39 -0.80 -0.60 12.95
N THR A 40 -1.64 -1.40 12.29
CA THR A 40 -2.37 -2.52 12.88
C THR A 40 -2.14 -3.81 12.09
N PHE A 41 -2.35 -4.96 12.74
CA PHE A 41 -2.29 -6.27 12.09
C PHE A 41 -3.29 -6.39 10.92
N GLU A 42 -4.47 -5.79 11.07
CA GLU A 42 -5.48 -5.72 10.01
C GLU A 42 -5.00 -4.88 8.81
N GLY A 43 -4.42 -3.70 9.06
CA GLY A 43 -3.84 -2.86 8.02
C GLY A 43 -2.71 -3.57 7.26
N LEU A 44 -1.91 -4.38 7.96
CA LEU A 44 -0.85 -5.17 7.33
C LEU A 44 -1.43 -6.22 6.38
N ILE A 45 -2.47 -6.96 6.80
CA ILE A 45 -3.15 -7.94 5.96
C ILE A 45 -3.77 -7.26 4.73
N ASN A 46 -4.43 -6.11 4.90
CA ASN A 46 -4.99 -5.36 3.79
C ASN A 46 -3.93 -4.89 2.79
N ASN A 47 -2.81 -4.38 3.26
CA ASN A 47 -1.71 -3.96 2.39
C ASN A 47 -1.15 -5.14 1.59
N ILE A 48 -0.99 -6.31 2.21
CA ILE A 48 -0.54 -7.53 1.53
C ILE A 48 -1.55 -7.99 0.47
N ILE A 49 -2.84 -8.04 0.81
CA ILE A 49 -3.89 -8.45 -0.14
C ILE A 49 -3.95 -7.49 -1.33
N ASN A 50 -3.90 -6.17 -1.08
CA ASN A 50 -3.91 -5.16 -2.14
C ASN A 50 -2.68 -5.26 -3.05
N TYR A 51 -1.51 -5.52 -2.46
CA TYR A 51 -0.28 -5.74 -3.21
C TYR A 51 -0.37 -6.99 -4.11
N LEU A 52 -0.81 -8.12 -3.55
CA LEU A 52 -1.02 -9.35 -4.31
C LEU A 52 -2.05 -9.17 -5.43
N PHE A 53 -3.15 -8.47 -5.16
CA PHE A 53 -4.17 -8.18 -6.17
C PHE A 53 -3.62 -7.35 -7.34
N THR A 54 -2.81 -6.34 -7.04
CA THR A 54 -2.17 -5.49 -8.05
C THR A 54 -1.22 -6.30 -8.93
N ILE A 55 -0.44 -7.20 -8.33
CA ILE A 55 0.44 -8.12 -9.07
C ILE A 55 -0.39 -9.07 -9.94
N SER A 56 -1.46 -9.64 -9.39
CA SER A 56 -2.29 -10.60 -10.10
C SER A 56 -3.02 -10.00 -11.29
N LEU A 57 -3.39 -8.72 -11.25
CA LEU A 57 -3.95 -8.00 -12.41
C LEU A 57 -3.00 -8.01 -13.62
N VAL A 58 -1.69 -8.02 -13.39
CA VAL A 58 -0.67 -8.06 -14.44
C VAL A 58 -0.29 -9.50 -14.79
N ILE A 59 -0.11 -10.37 -13.80
CA ILE A 59 0.35 -11.74 -14.02
C ILE A 59 -0.75 -12.62 -14.63
N ALA A 60 -2.00 -12.50 -14.18
CA ALA A 60 -3.09 -13.33 -14.67
C ALA A 60 -3.25 -13.29 -16.21
N PRO A 61 -3.35 -12.11 -16.88
CA PRO A 61 -3.44 -12.06 -18.34
C PRO A 61 -2.20 -12.62 -19.04
N LEU A 62 -0.99 -12.43 -18.47
CA LEU A 62 0.23 -13.03 -19.02
C LEU A 62 0.17 -14.56 -18.97
N MET A 63 -0.31 -15.13 -17.88
CA MET A 63 -0.47 -16.58 -17.73
C MET A 63 -1.53 -17.13 -18.68
N PHE A 64 -2.64 -16.40 -18.89
CA PHE A 64 -3.65 -16.78 -19.89
C PHE A 64 -3.09 -16.77 -21.31
N ILE A 65 -2.31 -15.74 -21.67
CA ILE A 65 -1.65 -15.67 -22.96
C ILE A 65 -0.66 -16.84 -23.12
N PHE A 66 0.17 -17.11 -22.13
CA PHE A 66 1.12 -18.22 -22.15
C PHE A 66 0.42 -19.58 -22.28
N ALA A 67 -0.69 -19.78 -21.58
CA ALA A 67 -1.50 -20.97 -21.72
C ALA A 67 -2.13 -21.11 -23.12
N GLY A 68 -2.59 -19.99 -23.69
CA GLY A 68 -3.09 -19.94 -25.06
C GLY A 68 -2.02 -20.33 -26.08
N PHE A 69 -0.80 -19.79 -25.94
CA PHE A 69 0.33 -20.18 -26.77
C PHE A 69 0.67 -21.66 -26.62
N LEU A 70 0.71 -22.18 -25.40
CA LEU A 70 0.97 -23.60 -25.16
C LEU A 70 -0.10 -24.47 -25.80
N PHE A 71 -1.38 -24.06 -25.73
CA PHE A 71 -2.48 -24.78 -26.35
C PHE A 71 -2.38 -24.83 -27.88
N VAL A 72 -2.08 -23.69 -28.53
CA VAL A 72 -1.95 -23.61 -29.99
C VAL A 72 -0.71 -24.36 -30.49
N THR A 73 0.41 -24.25 -29.78
CA THR A 73 1.68 -24.93 -30.13
C THR A 73 1.71 -26.41 -29.74
N SER A 74 0.62 -26.95 -29.19
CA SER A 74 0.58 -28.34 -28.74
C SER A 74 0.56 -29.36 -29.89
N GLU A 75 0.22 -28.96 -31.13
CA GLU A 75 0.20 -29.85 -32.32
C GLU A 75 -0.60 -31.17 -32.11
N GLY A 76 -1.61 -31.15 -31.23
CA GLY A 76 -2.38 -32.35 -30.89
C GLY A 76 -1.72 -33.30 -29.88
N ASN A 77 -0.55 -32.95 -29.33
CA ASN A 77 0.05 -33.69 -28.22
C ASN A 77 -0.86 -33.57 -26.97
N PRO A 78 -1.44 -34.69 -26.49
CA PRO A 78 -2.41 -34.67 -25.40
C PRO A 78 -1.81 -34.16 -24.09
N GLU A 79 -0.51 -34.35 -23.87
CA GLU A 79 0.18 -33.91 -22.66
C GLU A 79 0.34 -32.39 -22.63
N LYS A 80 0.75 -31.78 -23.76
CA LYS A 80 0.86 -30.31 -23.86
C LYS A 80 -0.51 -29.62 -23.77
N VAL A 81 -1.54 -30.22 -24.38
CA VAL A 81 -2.93 -29.74 -24.27
C VAL A 81 -3.41 -29.79 -22.82
N LYS A 82 -3.10 -30.87 -22.10
CA LYS A 82 -3.43 -30.99 -20.68
C LYS A 82 -2.72 -29.92 -19.86
N GLN A 83 -1.41 -29.73 -20.07
CA GLN A 83 -0.64 -28.69 -19.38
C GLN A 83 -1.21 -27.29 -19.60
N ALA A 84 -1.60 -26.94 -20.83
CA ALA A 84 -2.23 -25.66 -21.12
C ALA A 84 -3.56 -25.46 -20.38
N LYS A 85 -4.41 -26.50 -20.31
CA LYS A 85 -5.67 -26.46 -19.55
C LYS A 85 -5.43 -26.34 -18.06
N ASP A 86 -4.49 -27.10 -17.52
CA ASP A 86 -4.14 -27.06 -16.10
C ASP A 86 -3.63 -25.66 -15.73
N LEU A 87 -2.81 -25.04 -16.59
CA LEU A 87 -2.32 -23.69 -16.39
C LEU A 87 -3.45 -22.65 -16.32
N ILE A 88 -4.45 -22.76 -17.19
CA ILE A 88 -5.65 -21.91 -17.16
C ILE A 88 -6.40 -22.12 -15.85
N TRP A 89 -6.62 -23.37 -15.44
CA TRP A 89 -7.31 -23.67 -14.18
C TRP A 89 -6.60 -23.12 -12.96
N TRP A 90 -5.29 -23.31 -12.87
CA TRP A 90 -4.48 -22.77 -11.77
C TRP A 90 -4.48 -21.24 -11.75
N THR A 91 -4.46 -20.60 -12.92
CA THR A 91 -4.56 -19.14 -13.03
C THR A 91 -5.92 -18.63 -12.53
N ILE A 92 -7.01 -19.29 -12.92
CA ILE A 92 -8.38 -18.96 -12.48
C ILE A 92 -8.51 -19.15 -10.97
N ILE A 93 -8.10 -20.30 -10.44
CA ILE A 93 -8.19 -20.62 -9.02
C ILE A 93 -7.40 -19.60 -8.19
N GLY A 94 -6.16 -19.29 -8.60
CA GLY A 94 -5.33 -18.30 -7.91
C GLY A 94 -5.98 -16.91 -7.91
N PHE A 95 -6.53 -16.47 -9.04
CA PHE A 95 -7.20 -15.18 -9.14
C PHE A 95 -8.47 -15.11 -8.27
N VAL A 96 -9.28 -16.18 -8.27
CA VAL A 96 -10.49 -16.28 -7.46
C VAL A 96 -10.16 -16.25 -5.96
N ILE A 97 -9.11 -16.94 -5.51
CA ILE A 97 -8.70 -16.92 -4.10
C ILE A 97 -8.38 -15.49 -3.64
N ILE A 98 -7.70 -14.70 -4.46
CA ILE A 98 -7.35 -13.32 -4.11
C ILE A 98 -8.59 -12.42 -4.06
N LEU A 99 -9.52 -12.59 -5.00
CA LEU A 99 -10.82 -11.91 -4.96
C LEU A 99 -11.61 -12.24 -3.69
N LEU A 100 -11.64 -13.53 -3.32
CA LEU A 100 -12.32 -13.99 -2.11
C LEU A 100 -11.62 -13.48 -0.84
N ALA A 101 -10.29 -13.43 -0.81
CA ALA A 101 -9.55 -12.91 0.34
C ALA A 101 -9.95 -11.47 0.66
N ARG A 102 -10.05 -10.62 -0.37
CA ARG A 102 -10.50 -9.23 -0.20
C ARG A 102 -11.96 -9.14 0.23
N GLY A 103 -12.85 -9.91 -0.41
CA GLY A 103 -14.26 -9.94 -0.05
C GLY A 103 -14.51 -10.40 1.39
N LEU A 104 -13.77 -11.42 1.86
CA LEU A 104 -13.85 -11.90 3.23
C LEU A 104 -13.41 -10.84 4.24
N VAL A 105 -12.34 -10.08 3.95
CA VAL A 105 -11.90 -9.01 4.85
C VAL A 105 -12.94 -7.88 4.92
N GLU A 106 -13.46 -7.44 3.78
CA GLU A 106 -14.53 -6.42 3.74
C GLU A 106 -15.80 -6.88 4.49
N MET A 107 -16.17 -8.16 4.37
CA MET A 107 -17.28 -8.74 5.13
C MET A 107 -17.00 -8.74 6.64
N LEU A 108 -15.81 -9.14 7.07
CA LEU A 108 -15.45 -9.15 8.49
C LEU A 108 -15.42 -7.74 9.08
N GLN A 109 -14.88 -6.76 8.36
CA GLN A 109 -14.90 -5.35 8.75
C GLN A 109 -16.34 -4.84 8.92
N SER A 110 -17.21 -5.15 7.95
CA SER A 110 -18.63 -4.78 8.02
C SER A 110 -19.37 -5.43 9.19
N MET A 111 -19.01 -6.65 9.58
CA MET A 111 -19.61 -7.35 10.73
C MET A 111 -19.10 -6.83 12.07
N LEU A 112 -17.84 -6.40 12.13
CA LEU A 112 -17.21 -5.87 13.35
C LEU A 112 -17.49 -4.38 13.56
N GLY A 113 -18.11 -3.69 12.60
CA GLY A 113 -18.44 -2.27 12.68
C GLY A 113 -17.21 -1.35 12.68
N VAL A 114 -16.06 -1.90 12.29
CA VAL A 114 -14.81 -1.15 12.10
C VAL A 114 -14.79 -0.75 10.63
N SER A 115 -15.14 0.51 10.36
CA SER A 115 -15.09 1.13 9.01
C SER A 115 -13.87 2.02 8.90
#